data_AF-A0A3L7NU89-F1
#
_entry.id   AF-A0A3L7NU89-F1
#
_cell.length_a   1.000
_cell.length_b   1.000
_cell.length_c   1.000
_cell.angle_alpha   90.00
_cell.angle_beta   90.00
_cell.angle_gamma   90.00
#
_symmetry.space_group_name_H-M   'P 1'
#
loop_
_entity.id
_entity.type
_entity.pdbx_description
1 polymer ?
#
loop_
_entity_poly.entity_id
_entity_poly.type
_entity_poly.pdbx_seq_one_letter_code
_entity_poly.pdbx_strand_id
1 'polypeptide(L)' 'MTKFLPLTGMIISGLIGILFLADLAVGFPFSRVSLPLDVGFLVSSLILAYLSWSVLDTAKS' A
#
# COMPACT_ATOMS: atom_id res chain seq x y z
N MET A 1 1.36 -17.44 -16.45
CA MET A 1 0.29 -16.85 -15.61
C MET A 1 0.64 -15.39 -15.36
N THR A 2 -0.34 -14.51 -15.49
CA THR A 2 -0.22 -13.06 -15.75
C THR A 2 0.56 -12.30 -14.65
N LYS A 3 1.90 -12.24 -14.77
CA LYS A 3 2.80 -11.49 -13.85
C LYS A 3 2.44 -10.00 -13.70
N PHE A 4 1.60 -9.48 -14.60
CA PHE A 4 1.08 -8.12 -14.56
C PHE A 4 0.17 -7.87 -13.36
N LEU A 5 -0.75 -8.79 -13.02
CA LEU A 5 -1.74 -8.54 -11.96
C LEU A 5 -1.09 -8.30 -10.57
N PRO A 6 -0.13 -9.13 -10.12
CA PRO A 6 0.58 -8.92 -8.85
C PRO A 6 1.56 -7.73 -8.90
N LEU A 7 2.11 -7.40 -10.07
CA LEU A 7 2.98 -6.23 -10.24
C LEU A 7 2.18 -4.93 -10.08
N THR A 8 1.01 -4.84 -10.73
CA THR A 8 0.14 -3.66 -10.62
C THR A 8 -0.38 -3.49 -9.19
N GLY A 9 -0.73 -4.59 -8.50
CA GLY A 9 -1.11 -4.57 -7.08
C GLY A 9 0.00 -4.05 -6.17
N MET A 10 1.27 -4.40 -6.45
CA MET A 10 2.42 -3.92 -5.70
C MET A 10 2.68 -2.43 -5.93
N ILE A 11 2.54 -1.96 -7.18
CA ILE A 11 2.69 -0.54 -7.52
C ILE A 11 1.60 0.30 -6.85
N ILE A 12 0.33 -0.13 -6.95
CA ILE A 12 -0.81 0.59 -6.38
C ILE A 12 -0.73 0.63 -4.85
N SER A 13 -0.42 -0.50 -4.19
CA SER A 13 -0.26 -0.54 -2.74
C SER A 13 0.89 0.35 -2.26
N GLY A 14 2.01 0.38 -2.98
CA GLY A 14 3.12 1.29 -2.71
C GLY A 14 2.72 2.77 -2.80
N LEU A 15 2.00 3.16 -3.87
CA LEU A 15 1.49 4.53 -4.02
C LEU A 15 0.52 4.93 -2.90
N ILE A 16 -0.38 4.02 -2.51
CA ILE A 16 -1.32 4.24 -1.41
C ILE A 16 -0.55 4.40 -0.09
N GLY A 17 0.43 3.54 0.19
CA GLY A 17 1.24 3.63 1.40
C GLY A 17 2.01 4.95 1.49
N ILE A 18 2.60 5.41 0.37
CA ILE A 18 3.29 6.72 0.31
C ILE A 18 2.31 7.86 0.55
N LEU A 19 1.10 7.79 -0.03
CA LEU A 19 0.07 8.81 0.15
C LEU A 19 -0.34 8.94 1.63
N PHE A 20 -0.59 7.81 2.30
CA PHE A 20 -0.95 7.81 3.73
C PHE A 20 0.22 8.15 4.65
N LEU A 21 1.46 7.79 4.29
CA LEU A 21 2.65 8.27 4.99
C LEU A 21 2.81 9.78 4.87
N ALA A 22 2.60 10.33 3.68
CA ALA A 22 2.65 11.77 3.43
C ALA A 22 1.54 12.50 4.18
N ASP A 23 0.33 11.93 4.23
CA ASP A 23 -0.78 12.48 5.01
C ASP A 23 -0.51 12.44 6.52
N LEU A 24 0.09 11.35 7.03
CA LEU A 24 0.50 11.29 8.44
C LEU A 24 1.62 12.32 8.76
N ALA A 25 2.62 12.45 7.89
CA ALA A 25 3.77 13.33 8.09
C ALA A 25 3.45 14.82 7.94
N VAL A 26 2.66 15.20 6.93
CA VAL A 26 2.42 16.60 6.53
C VAL A 26 0.96 17.03 6.71
N GLY A 27 0.02 16.08 6.84
CA GLY A 27 -1.41 16.38 6.93
C GLY A 27 -2.04 16.83 5.62
N PHE A 28 -1.43 16.46 4.50
CA PHE A 28 -1.85 16.83 3.17
C PHE A 28 -1.90 15.54 2.34
N PRO A 29 -3.03 15.17 1.68
CA PRO A 29 -4.20 15.97 1.29
C PRO A 29 -5.48 15.82 2.15
N PHE A 30 -5.49 15.01 3.22
CA PHE A 30 -6.69 14.74 4.02
C PHE A 30 -6.75 15.49 5.36
N SER A 31 -5.87 16.45 5.63
CA SER A 31 -5.91 17.30 6.83
C SER A 31 -5.92 16.52 8.15
N ARG A 32 -5.40 15.29 8.20
CA ARG A 32 -5.41 14.41 9.38
C ARG A 32 -6.78 14.34 10.06
N VAL A 33 -7.87 14.13 9.30
CA VAL A 33 -9.23 14.09 9.88
C VAL A 33 -9.33 13.08 11.03
N SER A 34 -8.55 11.98 10.98
CA SER A 34 -8.53 10.98 12.04
C SER A 34 -7.25 10.14 12.04
N LEU A 35 -6.33 10.41 12.98
CA LEU A 35 -5.09 9.64 13.18
C LEU A 35 -5.26 8.11 13.21
N PRO A 36 -6.30 7.52 13.84
CA PRO A 36 -6.50 6.07 13.84
C PRO A 36 -6.79 5.50 12.44
N LEU A 37 -7.43 6.29 11.58
CA LEU A 37 -7.79 5.92 10.22
C LEU A 37 -6.55 5.93 9.32
N ASP A 38 -5.71 6.95 9.43
CA ASP A 38 -4.47 7.07 8.66
C ASP A 38 -3.52 5.91 8.97
N VAL A 39 -3.39 5.55 10.26
CA VAL A 39 -2.61 4.39 10.70
C VAL A 39 -3.21 3.08 10.20
N GLY A 40 -4.54 2.92 10.26
CA GLY A 40 -5.23 1.74 9.74
C GLY A 40 -4.98 1.52 8.25
N PHE A 41 -5.12 2.58 7.45
CA PHE A 41 -4.86 2.53 6.01
C PHE A 41 -3.39 2.28 5.68
N LEU A 42 -2.46 2.87 6.44
CA LEU A 42 -1.03 2.62 6.27
C LEU A 42 -0.71 1.14 6.51
N VAL A 43 -1.23 0.55 7.59
CA VAL A 43 -1.06 -0.88 7.89
C VAL A 43 -1.69 -1.76 6.81
N SER A 44 -2.92 -1.44 6.37
CA SER A 44 -3.57 -2.17 5.28
C SER A 44 -2.78 -2.11 3.96
N SER A 45 -2.21 -0.96 3.61
CA SER A 45 -1.37 -0.82 2.41
C SER A 45 -0.12 -1.70 2.47
N LEU A 46 0.46 -1.83 3.66
CA LEU A 46 1.67 -2.62 3.91
C LEU A 46 1.39 -4.12 3.81
N ILE A 47 0.24 -4.57 4.35
CA ILE A 47 -0.25 -5.94 4.19
C ILE A 47 -0.52 -6.25 2.71
N LEU A 48 -1.14 -5.32 1.98
CA LEU A 48 -1.45 -5.48 0.56
C LEU A 48 -0.17 -5.59 -0.28
N ALA A 49 0.82 -4.75 0.00
CA ALA A 49 2.13 -4.81 -0.64
C ALA A 49 2.84 -6.14 -0.36
N TYR A 50 2.81 -6.62 0.88
CA TYR A 50 3.40 -7.90 1.27
C TYR A 50 2.73 -9.10 0.56
N LEU A 51 1.38 -9.13 0.54
CA LEU A 51 0.63 -10.16 -0.19
C LEU A 51 0.92 -10.13 -1.69
N SER A 52 0.98 -8.94 -2.28
CA SER A 52 1.32 -8.78 -3.70
C SER A 52 2.72 -9.30 -4.01
N TRP A 53 3.68 -9.07 -3.10
CA TRP A 53 5.04 -9.58 -3.21
C TRP A 53 5.12 -11.11 -3.03
N SER A 54 4.41 -11.69 -2.07
CA SER A 54 4.36 -13.15 -1.88
C SER A 54 3.78 -13.89 -3.08
N VAL A 55 2.76 -13.32 -3.74
CA VAL A 55 2.21 -13.85 -4.99
C VAL A 55 3.21 -13.73 -6.14
N LEU A 56 3.96 -12.62 -6.23
CA LEU A 56 5.04 -12.47 -7.22
C LEU A 56 6.16 -13.50 -7.03
N ASP A 57 6.56 -13.74 -5.78
CA ASP A 57 7.62 -14.68 -5.43
C ASP A 57 7.19 -16.13 -5.75
N THR A 58 5.97 -16.50 -5.36
CA THR A 58 5.36 -17.80 -5.70
C THR A 58 5.23 -18.00 -7.21
N ALA A 59 4.91 -16.95 -7.98
CA ALA A 59 4.81 -17.01 -9.43
C ALA A 59 6.18 -17.06 -10.16
N LYS A 60 7.28 -16.92 -9.42
CA LYS A 60 8.65 -16.97 -9.94
C LYS A 60 9.32 -18.34 -9.70
N SER A 61 8.85 -19.11 -8.72
CA SER A 61 9.27 -20.50 -8.46
C SER A 61 8.57 -21.50 -9.38
#